data_AF-A0A538AVE7-F1
#
_entry.id   AF-A0A538AVE7-F1
#
_cell.length_a   1.000
_cell.length_b   1.000
_cell.length_c   1.000
_cell.angle_alpha   90.00
_cell.angle_beta   90.00
_cell.angle_gamma   90.00
#
_symmetry.space_group_name_H-M   'P 1'
#
loop_
_entity.id
_entity.type
_entity.pdbx_description
1 polymer ?
#
loop_
_entity_poly.entity_id
_entity_poly.type
_entity_poly.pdbx_seq_one_letter_code
_entity_poly.pdbx_strand_id
1 'polypeptide(L)' 'MPRETEQLQGKPCRSCGTLLPLDARACSCGALTDNATFRERAEFEVKQWRAYKERATAESA' A
#
# COMPACT_ATOMS: atom_id res chain seq x y z
N MET A 1 -12.30 -18.29 -27.44
CA MET A 1 -12.04 -17.68 -26.12
C MET A 1 -10.55 -17.81 -25.81
N PRO A 2 -9.68 -16.83 -26.08
CA PRO A 2 -8.27 -17.01 -25.80
C PRO A 2 -7.95 -16.76 -24.32
N ARG A 3 -7.62 -17.88 -23.65
CA ARG A 3 -6.49 -18.09 -22.73
C ARG A 3 -6.30 -17.09 -21.59
N GLU A 4 -6.82 -17.52 -20.45
CA GLU A 4 -6.65 -17.12 -19.05
C GLU A 4 -5.20 -17.25 -18.54
N THR A 5 -4.19 -17.10 -19.42
CA THR A 5 -2.79 -16.96 -19.00
C THR A 5 -2.54 -15.52 -18.58
N GLU A 6 -3.34 -15.04 -17.63
CA GLU A 6 -3.05 -13.83 -16.88
C GLU A 6 -1.86 -14.18 -15.99
N GLN A 7 -0.68 -13.84 -16.49
CA GLN A 7 0.56 -14.13 -15.82
C GLN A 7 0.51 -13.50 -14.43
N LEU A 8 0.38 -14.35 -13.41
CA LEU A 8 0.59 -14.07 -11.99
C LEU A 8 2.06 -13.69 -11.73
N GLN A 9 2.64 -12.78 -12.52
CA GLN A 9 3.91 -12.15 -12.23
C GLN A 9 3.70 -11.12 -11.11
N GLY A 10 3.22 -11.57 -9.94
CA GLY A 10 3.07 -10.69 -8.79
C GLY A 10 4.43 -10.18 -8.34
N LYS A 11 4.54 -8.88 -8.03
CA LYS A 11 5.75 -8.32 -7.42
C LYS A 11 5.65 -8.47 -5.89
N PRO A 12 6.73 -8.86 -5.20
CA PRO A 12 6.72 -8.91 -3.75
C PRO A 12 6.61 -7.49 -3.17
N CYS A 13 5.76 -7.33 -2.15
CA CYS A 13 5.68 -6.09 -1.39
C CYS A 13 7.03 -5.81 -0.72
N ARG A 14 7.56 -4.58 -0.86
CA ARG A 14 8.83 -4.21 -0.23
C ARG A 14 8.79 -4.13 1.30
N SER A 15 7.60 -3.96 1.88
CA SER A 15 7.45 -3.86 3.34
C SER A 15 7.27 -5.22 4.02
N CYS A 16 6.54 -6.16 3.40
CA CYS A 16 6.20 -7.43 4.06
C CYS A 16 6.50 -8.69 3.23
N GLY A 17 7.01 -8.56 2.01
CA GLY A 17 7.38 -9.69 1.14
C GLY A 17 6.21 -10.44 0.49
N THR A 18 4.96 -10.09 0.82
CA THR A 18 3.76 -10.72 0.24
C THR A 18 3.70 -10.49 -1.27
N LEU A 19 3.40 -11.54 -2.04
CA LEU A 19 3.20 -11.46 -3.48
C LEU A 19 1.91 -10.68 -3.78
N LEU A 20 2.05 -9.57 -4.49
CA LEU A 20 0.95 -8.71 -4.90
C LEU A 20 0.77 -8.77 -6.42
N PRO A 21 -0.46 -8.70 -6.94
CA PRO A 21 -0.66 -8.56 -8.37
C PRO A 21 0.05 -7.32 -8.92
N LEU A 22 0.45 -7.35 -10.20
CA LEU A 22 1.17 -6.24 -10.84
C LEU A 22 0.41 -4.92 -10.83
N ASP A 23 -0.92 -4.95 -10.76
CA ASP A 23 -1.77 -3.75 -10.69
C ASP A 23 -2.20 -3.43 -9.25
N ALA A 24 -1.73 -4.19 -8.25
CA ALA A 24 -2.01 -3.87 -6.85
C ALA A 24 -1.45 -2.48 -6.56
N ARG A 25 -2.28 -1.62 -5.97
CA ARG A 25 -1.91 -0.25 -5.57
C ARG A 25 -1.49 -0.19 -4.10
N ALA A 26 -2.10 -1.01 -3.27
CA ALA A 26 -1.78 -1.15 -1.86
C ALA A 26 -1.60 -2.63 -1.48
N CYS A 27 -0.73 -2.86 -0.50
CA CYS A 27 -0.55 -4.14 0.13
C CYS A 27 -1.46 -4.28 1.36
N SER A 28 -1.84 -5.51 1.70
CA SER A 28 -2.57 -5.83 2.92
C SER A 28 -1.81 -5.45 4.20
N CYS A 29 -0.49 -5.33 4.16
CA CYS A 29 0.31 -4.82 5.28
C CYS A 29 0.18 -3.30 5.48
N GLY A 30 -0.56 -2.61 4.61
CA GLY A 30 -0.76 -1.17 4.64
C GLY A 30 0.27 -0.38 3.84
N ALA A 31 1.30 -1.02 3.27
CA ALA A 31 2.25 -0.31 2.42
C ALA A 31 1.68 -0.04 1.03
N LEU A 32 1.93 1.16 0.49
CA LEU A 32 1.66 1.46 -0.91
C LEU A 32 2.71 0.85 -1.83
N THR A 33 2.25 0.45 -3.01
CA THR A 33 3.11 -0.05 -4.09
C THR A 33 3.51 1.09 -5.03
N ASP A 34 4.47 0.82 -5.92
CA ASP A 34 4.88 1.77 -6.96
C ASP A 34 3.75 2.13 -7.94
N ASN A 35 2.71 1.30 -8.07
CA ASN A 35 1.56 1.56 -8.95
C ASN A 35 0.53 2.52 -8.36
N ALA A 36 0.66 2.89 -7.08
CA ALA A 36 -0.25 3.85 -6.47
C ALA A 36 -0.12 5.22 -7.15
N THR A 37 -1.27 5.81 -7.52
CA THR A 37 -1.31 7.15 -8.09
C THR A 37 -0.84 8.19 -7.08
N PHE A 38 -0.47 9.39 -7.56
CA PHE A 38 -0.09 10.50 -6.69
C PHE A 38 -1.17 10.82 -5.64
N ARG A 39 -2.45 10.80 -6.04
CA ARG A 39 -3.57 11.06 -5.14
C ARG A 39 -3.64 10.02 -4.01
N GLU A 40 -3.58 8.73 -4.35
CA GLU A 40 -3.60 7.65 -3.37
C GLU A 40 -2.40 7.71 -2.42
N ARG A 41 -1.24 8.13 -2.93
CA ARG A 41 -0.01 8.33 -2.15
C ARG A 41 -0.16 9.46 -1.14
N ALA A 42 -0.67 10.62 -1.60
CA ALA A 42 -0.94 11.75 -0.73
C ALA A 42 -1.99 11.44 0.35
N GLU A 43 -3.07 10.73 0.00
CA GLU A 43 -4.09 10.31 0.96
C GLU A 43 -3.52 9.37 2.04
N PHE A 44 -2.64 8.45 1.64
CA PHE A 44 -1.96 7.56 2.58
C PHE A 44 -1.02 8.31 3.53
N GLU A 45 -0.21 9.24 3.02
CA GLU A 45 0.70 10.06 3.84
C GLU A 45 -0.08 10.91 4.86
N VAL A 46 -1.19 11.54 4.43
CA VAL A 46 -2.08 12.29 5.33
C VAL A 46 -2.64 11.38 6.42
N LYS A 47 -3.05 10.15 6.08
CA LYS A 47 -3.56 9.18 7.05
C LYS A 47 -2.48 8.76 8.05
N GLN A 48 -1.25 8.50 7.60
CA GLN A 48 -0.12 8.17 8.48
C GLN A 48 0.21 9.33 9.42
N TRP A 49 0.22 10.56 8.92
CA TRP A 49 0.47 11.75 9.73
C TRP A 49 -0.60 11.97 10.80
N ARG A 50 -1.89 11.77 10.47
CA ARG A 50 -2.97 11.84 11.46
C ARG A 50 -2.81 10.80 12.56
N ALA A 51 -2.57 9.55 12.18
CA ALA A 51 -2.34 8.47 13.15
C ALA A 51 -1.11 8.73 14.04
N TYR A 52 -0.04 9.30 13.47
CA TYR A 52 1.12 9.75 14.26
C TYR A 52 0.73 10.84 15.26
N LYS A 53 0.02 11.88 14.80
CA LYS A 53 -0.41 12.98 15.66
C LYS A 53 -1.28 12.51 16.82
N GLU A 54 -2.24 11.63 16.56
CA GLU A 54 -3.11 11.07 17.59
C GLU A 54 -2.31 10.33 18.67
N ARG A 55 -1.34 9.50 18.29
CA ARG A 55 -0.42 8.85 19.23
C ARG A 55 0.42 9.86 20.00
N ALA A 56 1.03 10.81 19.30
CA ALA A 56 1.86 11.84 19.93
C ALA A 56 1.05 12.68 20.94
N THR A 57 -0.20 13.01 20.64
CA THR A 57 -1.08 13.71 21.59
C THR A 57 -1.45 12.83 22.80
N ALA A 58 -1.68 11.53 22.59
CA ALA A 58 -2.00 10.59 23.66
C ALA A 58 -0.79 10.32 24.58
N GLU A 59 0.43 10.29 24.04
CA GLU A 59 1.67 10.15 24.81
C GLU A 59 2.05 11.43 25.58
N SER A 60 1.54 12.59 25.17
CA SER A 60 1.79 13.88 25.81
C SER A 60 0.75 14.32 26.86
N ALA A 61 -0.29 13.51 27.08
CA ALA A 61 -1.39 13.78 28.03
C ALA A 61 -1.23 12.93 29.30
#